data_AF-A0A9Q6Y508-F1
#
_entry.id   AF-A0A9Q6Y508-F1
#
_cell.length_a   1.000
_cell.length_b   1.000
_cell.length_c   1.000
_cell.angle_alpha   90.00
_cell.angle_beta   90.00
_cell.angle_gamma   90.00
#
_symmetry.space_group_name_H-M   'P 1'
#
loop_
_entity.id
_entity.type
_entity.pdbx_description
1 polymer ?
#
loop_
_entity_poly.entity_id
_entity_poly.type
_entity_poly.pdbx_seq_one_letter_code
_entity_poly.pdbx_strand_id
1 'polypeptide(L)'
;MTESLDYIDLNKLELDTKNPRLPEGVERTPEAMLNHIALTTSIEDLMNAIAENGFFPGEPLIAVKEGDKYTVVEGNRRLTAVKLIHNPYECDRPSSRMIEIAESAKDKLGTLEKLPVIVRDTRAEILPYLGFRHITGVKQWEPLSKARYIEQLFGLTSPNSPTNDRYHQVARAIGSRKDHIKRNLDALAVYKVMESNNFYDIDGLDEESIKFSILSTALADEKIGLFVGVSEKDEYGDITSNDVIIHPHHINRENTRELTLWLYKKDDSGKTKVGESRNLRLLSSVIDNPKALTSFRNGADLKVAYQLTEDLKQDFMTLLYKAESALIEAAGIVATIDYNPEALEVARRLSQNVKLIGNTIKAKKVSDDEDF
;
A
#
# COMPACT_ATOMS: atom_id res chain seq x y z
N MET A 1 6.65 -4.98 42.26
CA MET A 1 7.94 -5.59 41.91
C MET A 1 8.42 -4.90 40.65
N THR A 2 9.64 -4.36 40.67
CA THR A 2 10.26 -3.74 39.48
C THR A 2 10.31 -4.77 38.35
N GLU A 3 9.76 -4.40 37.20
CA GLU A 3 9.75 -5.24 35.99
C GLU A 3 11.20 -5.44 35.53
N SER A 4 11.83 -6.56 35.89
CA SER A 4 13.16 -6.88 35.40
C SER A 4 13.08 -7.41 33.98
N LEU A 5 13.94 -6.87 33.12
CA LEU A 5 14.20 -7.39 31.79
C LEU A 5 15.21 -8.54 31.92
N ASP A 6 14.77 -9.77 31.70
CA ASP A 6 15.61 -10.96 31.78
C ASP A 6 16.06 -11.39 30.38
N TYR A 7 17.27 -11.95 30.26
CA TYR A 7 17.75 -12.51 28.99
C TYR A 7 17.66 -14.04 29.04
N ILE A 8 16.68 -14.59 28.31
CA ILE A 8 16.31 -16.01 28.36
C ILE A 8 16.79 -16.73 27.10
N ASP A 9 17.38 -17.93 27.27
CA ASP A 9 17.82 -18.79 26.16
C ASP A 9 16.65 -19.09 25.21
N LEU A 10 16.89 -18.99 23.89
CA LEU A 10 15.89 -19.24 22.84
C LEU A 10 15.21 -20.61 22.98
N ASN A 11 15.97 -21.63 23.40
CA ASN A 11 15.49 -23.00 23.57
C ASN A 11 14.51 -23.18 24.75
N LYS A 12 14.42 -22.19 25.65
CA LYS A 12 13.47 -22.17 26.76
C LYS A 12 12.18 -21.43 26.43
N LEU A 13 12.11 -20.75 25.28
CA LEU A 13 10.97 -19.94 24.85
C LEU A 13 10.04 -20.75 23.93
N GLU A 14 8.76 -20.76 24.27
CA GLU A 14 7.72 -21.51 23.58
C GLU A 14 6.60 -20.59 23.09
N LEU A 15 6.01 -20.96 21.94
CA LEU A 15 4.88 -20.22 21.36
C LEU A 15 3.61 -20.43 22.20
N ASP A 16 2.81 -19.39 22.32
CA ASP A 16 1.56 -19.44 23.09
C ASP A 16 0.45 -20.17 22.33
N THR A 17 0.09 -21.36 22.83
CA THR A 17 -1.03 -22.17 22.31
C THR A 17 -2.40 -21.49 22.44
N LYS A 18 -2.50 -20.46 23.30
CA LYS A 18 -3.71 -19.63 23.52
C LYS A 18 -3.63 -18.28 22.80
N ASN A 19 -2.75 -18.12 21.82
CA ASN A 19 -2.62 -16.89 21.05
C ASN A 19 -3.93 -16.62 20.27
N PRO A 20 -4.64 -15.51 20.54
CA PRO A 20 -5.93 -15.21 19.91
C PRO A 20 -5.83 -14.91 18.41
N ARG A 21 -4.62 -14.72 17.88
CA ARG A 21 -4.37 -14.53 16.44
C ARG A 21 -4.31 -15.83 15.66
N LEU A 22 -4.23 -16.99 16.32
CA LEU A 22 -4.22 -18.29 15.67
C LEU A 22 -5.67 -18.77 15.46
N PRO A 23 -6.11 -19.03 14.21
CA PRO A 23 -7.43 -19.60 13.94
C PRO A 23 -7.67 -20.91 14.70
N GLU A 24 -8.92 -21.22 15.02
CA GLU A 24 -9.28 -22.44 15.76
C GLU A 24 -8.90 -23.72 15.02
N GLY A 25 -8.94 -23.71 13.68
CA GLY A 25 -8.57 -24.84 12.84
C GLY A 25 -7.06 -25.12 12.72
N VAL A 26 -6.20 -24.29 13.33
CA VAL A 26 -4.74 -24.52 13.34
C VAL A 26 -4.38 -25.37 14.55
N GLU A 27 -3.72 -26.51 14.30
CA GLU A 27 -3.21 -27.37 15.37
C GLU A 27 -2.29 -26.59 16.32
N ARG A 28 -2.36 -26.92 17.62
CA ARG A 28 -1.61 -26.21 18.68
C ARG A 28 -0.26 -26.86 18.98
N THR A 29 0.32 -27.56 18.00
CA THR A 29 1.70 -28.07 18.07
C THR A 29 2.69 -26.94 17.74
N PRO A 30 3.93 -26.97 18.28
CA PRO A 30 4.94 -25.96 17.97
C PRO A 30 5.16 -25.75 16.47
N GLU A 31 5.24 -26.85 15.72
CA GLU A 31 5.49 -26.86 14.28
C GLU A 31 4.33 -26.23 13.50
N ALA A 32 3.08 -26.60 13.82
CA ALA A 32 1.90 -26.06 13.13
C ALA A 32 1.72 -24.56 13.41
N MET A 33 1.93 -24.13 14.66
CA MET A 33 1.85 -22.72 15.04
C MET A 33 2.95 -21.89 14.36
N LEU A 34 4.19 -22.39 14.33
CA LEU A 34 5.31 -21.73 13.68
C LEU A 34 5.06 -21.58 12.18
N ASN A 35 4.69 -22.66 11.50
CA ASN A 35 4.34 -22.65 10.08
C ASN A 35 3.21 -21.66 9.78
N HIS A 36 2.14 -21.67 10.58
CA HIS A 36 1.03 -20.75 10.38
C HIS A 36 1.46 -19.29 10.52
N ILE A 37 2.21 -18.94 11.57
CA ILE A 37 2.73 -17.59 11.79
C ILE A 37 3.66 -17.17 10.64
N ALA A 38 4.52 -18.07 10.19
CA ALA A 38 5.48 -17.81 9.12
C ALA A 38 4.79 -17.52 7.77
N LEU A 39 3.79 -18.32 7.41
CA LEU A 39 3.15 -18.27 6.09
C LEU A 39 2.02 -17.24 5.98
N THR A 40 1.41 -16.85 7.10
CA THR A 40 0.25 -15.92 7.08
C THR A 40 0.58 -14.50 7.51
N THR A 41 1.82 -14.24 7.96
CA THR A 41 2.25 -12.91 8.36
C THR A 41 3.45 -12.47 7.54
N SER A 42 3.73 -11.16 7.51
CA SER A 42 4.96 -10.61 6.94
C SER A 42 6.16 -10.96 7.84
N ILE A 43 6.48 -12.24 7.97
CA ILE A 43 7.55 -12.73 8.87
C ILE A 43 8.93 -12.39 8.30
N GLU A 44 9.07 -12.42 6.97
CA GLU A 44 10.34 -12.13 6.27
C GLU A 44 10.82 -10.71 6.53
N ASP A 45 9.92 -9.73 6.59
CA ASP A 45 10.29 -8.34 6.89
C ASP A 45 10.80 -8.20 8.33
N LEU A 46 10.20 -8.95 9.26
CA LEU A 46 10.65 -9.00 10.65
C LEU A 46 11.98 -9.74 10.80
N MET A 47 12.15 -10.86 10.10
CA MET A 47 13.42 -11.58 10.03
C MET A 47 14.52 -10.66 9.49
N ASN A 48 14.25 -9.95 8.40
CA ASN A 48 15.20 -9.02 7.80
C ASN A 48 15.58 -7.88 8.77
N ALA A 49 14.59 -7.29 9.44
CA ALA A 49 14.83 -6.22 10.42
C ALA A 49 15.71 -6.70 11.59
N ILE A 50 15.46 -7.91 12.11
CA ILE A 50 16.23 -8.51 13.21
C ILE A 50 17.63 -8.94 12.73
N ALA A 51 17.75 -9.51 11.53
CA ALA A 51 19.04 -9.88 10.94
C ALA A 51 19.94 -8.66 10.71
N GLU A 52 19.36 -7.53 10.30
CA GLU A 52 20.10 -6.30 10.06
C GLU A 52 20.47 -5.60 11.38
N ASN A 53 19.50 -5.37 12.26
CA ASN A 53 19.64 -4.48 13.42
C ASN A 53 19.82 -5.21 14.77
N GLY A 54 19.70 -6.54 14.80
CA GLY A 54 19.59 -7.31 16.05
C GLY A 54 18.18 -7.28 16.65
N PHE A 55 17.97 -8.05 17.71
CA PHE A 55 16.71 -8.03 18.45
C PHE A 55 16.59 -6.74 19.27
N PHE A 56 15.52 -5.97 19.07
CA PHE A 56 15.34 -4.68 19.74
C PHE A 56 14.87 -4.84 21.21
N PRO A 57 15.69 -4.51 22.23
CA PRO A 57 15.32 -4.74 23.63
C PRO A 57 14.19 -3.84 24.13
N GLY A 58 13.93 -2.71 23.45
CA GLY A 58 12.80 -1.82 23.76
C GLY A 58 11.44 -2.42 23.42
N GLU A 59 11.41 -3.48 22.60
CA GLU A 59 10.24 -4.34 22.44
C GLU A 59 10.61 -5.77 22.88
N PRO A 60 10.60 -6.07 24.19
CA PRO A 60 10.89 -7.41 24.69
C PRO A 60 9.74 -8.38 24.43
N LEU A 61 10.02 -9.67 24.54
CA LEU A 61 8.98 -10.69 24.66
C LEU A 61 8.33 -10.58 26.03
N ILE A 62 7.06 -10.98 26.15
CA ILE A 62 6.41 -11.07 27.46
C ILE A 62 5.91 -12.50 27.63
N ALA A 63 6.36 -13.16 28.70
CA ALA A 63 6.14 -14.57 28.91
C ALA A 63 5.67 -14.90 30.33
N VAL A 64 5.01 -16.04 30.47
CA VAL A 64 4.72 -16.66 31.77
C VAL A 64 5.66 -17.84 31.95
N LYS A 65 6.22 -17.98 33.15
CA LYS A 65 7.08 -19.11 33.47
C LYS A 65 6.26 -20.36 33.78
N GLU A 66 6.53 -21.45 33.08
CA GLU A 66 5.86 -22.75 33.23
C GLU A 66 6.95 -23.83 33.43
N GLY A 67 7.29 -24.12 34.69
CA GLY A 67 8.42 -24.98 35.02
C GLY A 67 9.76 -24.37 34.60
N ASP A 68 10.51 -25.08 33.75
CA ASP A 68 11.80 -24.63 33.18
C ASP A 68 11.65 -23.87 31.86
N LYS A 69 10.41 -23.73 31.36
CA LYS A 69 10.07 -23.10 30.09
C LYS A 69 9.31 -21.80 30.30
N TYR A 70 9.25 -20.99 29.24
CA TYR A 70 8.60 -19.69 29.23
C TYR A 70 7.66 -19.61 28.03
N THR A 71 6.37 -19.57 28.31
CA THR A 71 5.32 -19.45 27.28
C THR A 71 5.16 -17.98 26.90
N VAL A 72 5.54 -17.64 25.67
CA VAL A 72 5.57 -16.27 25.16
C VAL A 72 4.18 -15.80 24.76
N VAL A 73 3.54 -15.06 25.64
CA VAL A 73 2.18 -14.53 25.46
C VAL A 73 2.16 -13.33 24.51
N GLU A 74 3.17 -12.46 24.56
CA GLU A 74 3.36 -11.36 23.60
C GLU A 74 4.69 -11.46 22.88
N GLY A 75 4.67 -11.24 21.56
CA GLY A 75 5.86 -11.32 20.72
C GLY A 75 6.03 -12.66 20.00
N ASN A 76 4.96 -13.47 19.86
CA ASN A 76 4.97 -14.73 19.11
C ASN A 76 5.61 -14.60 17.71
N ARG A 77 5.26 -13.55 16.95
CA ARG A 77 5.89 -13.28 15.64
C ARG A 77 7.40 -13.02 15.74
N ARG A 78 7.85 -12.29 16.77
CA ARG A 78 9.27 -12.01 17.01
C ARG A 78 10.02 -13.29 17.39
N LEU A 79 9.43 -14.12 18.26
CA LEU A 79 9.99 -15.43 18.59
C LEU A 79 10.10 -16.32 17.35
N THR A 80 9.04 -16.42 16.54
CA THR A 80 9.04 -17.18 15.28
C THR A 80 10.12 -16.67 14.33
N ALA A 81 10.25 -15.35 14.15
CA ALA A 81 11.28 -14.77 13.28
C ALA A 81 12.70 -15.16 13.75
N VAL A 82 12.99 -15.09 15.05
CA VAL A 82 14.29 -15.51 15.59
C VAL A 82 14.53 -17.00 15.37
N LYS A 83 13.54 -17.86 15.63
CA LYS A 83 13.65 -19.30 15.36
C LYS A 83 13.99 -19.59 13.89
N LEU A 84 13.31 -18.91 12.96
CA LEU A 84 13.56 -19.05 11.52
C LEU A 84 14.90 -18.45 11.06
N ILE A 85 15.42 -17.42 11.73
CA ILE A 85 16.78 -16.92 11.48
C ILE A 85 17.81 -17.98 11.87
N HIS A 86 17.61 -18.66 13.01
CA HIS A 86 18.49 -19.76 13.45
C HIS A 86 18.38 -20.98 12.54
N ASN A 87 17.16 -21.35 12.15
CA ASN A 87 16.91 -22.47 11.25
C ASN A 87 15.66 -22.21 10.38
N PRO A 88 15.82 -21.79 9.11
CA PRO A 88 14.68 -21.51 8.25
C PRO A 88 13.87 -22.77 7.92
N TYR A 89 14.48 -23.97 8.05
CA TYR A 89 13.83 -25.25 7.77
C TYR A 89 12.93 -25.75 8.91
N GLU A 90 12.76 -25.00 10.00
CA GLU A 90 11.64 -25.22 10.93
C GLU A 90 10.28 -24.88 10.30
N CYS A 91 10.28 -24.11 9.21
CA CYS A 91 9.12 -23.93 8.34
C CYS A 91 9.13 -25.02 7.24
N ASP A 92 7.99 -25.67 6.99
CA ASP A 92 7.88 -26.82 6.07
C ASP A 92 8.28 -26.47 4.63
N ARG A 93 8.05 -25.22 4.22
CA ARG A 93 8.34 -24.69 2.89
C ARG A 93 8.93 -23.29 3.00
N PRO A 94 10.19 -23.14 3.42
CA PRO A 94 10.81 -21.83 3.54
C PRO A 94 10.95 -21.21 2.16
N SER A 95 10.68 -19.92 2.05
CA SER A 95 10.93 -19.18 0.81
C SER A 95 12.44 -19.00 0.60
N SER A 96 12.86 -18.76 -0.64
CA SER A 96 14.25 -18.40 -0.93
C SER A 96 14.71 -17.19 -0.12
N ARG A 97 13.82 -16.21 0.10
CA ARG A 97 14.11 -15.02 0.89
C ARG A 97 14.34 -15.33 2.37
N MET A 98 13.58 -16.25 2.97
CA MET A 98 13.83 -16.69 4.35
C MET A 98 15.21 -17.33 4.49
N ILE A 99 15.60 -18.17 3.52
CA ILE A 99 16.91 -18.83 3.49
C ILE A 99 18.02 -17.78 3.36
N GLU A 100 17.91 -16.86 2.39
CA GLU A 100 18.88 -15.78 2.19
C GLU A 100 19.07 -14.91 3.44
N ILE A 101 17.98 -14.55 4.13
CA ILE A 101 18.05 -13.77 5.36
C ILE A 101 18.78 -14.55 6.46
N ALA A 102 18.42 -15.82 6.68
CA ALA A 102 19.08 -16.67 7.67
C ALA A 102 20.57 -16.85 7.37
N GLU A 103 20.94 -17.03 6.11
CA GLU A 103 22.33 -17.13 5.68
C GLU A 103 23.12 -15.83 5.92
N SER A 104 22.52 -14.68 5.61
CA SER A 104 23.14 -13.36 5.86
C SER A 104 23.34 -13.06 7.35
N ALA A 105 22.56 -13.70 8.22
CA ALA A 105 22.58 -13.49 9.66
C ALA A 105 23.51 -14.46 10.42
N LYS A 106 24.16 -15.42 9.74
CA LYS A 106 24.98 -16.48 10.36
C LYS A 106 26.00 -15.95 11.37
N ASP A 107 26.70 -14.88 11.03
CA ASP A 107 27.73 -14.27 11.90
C ASP A 107 27.15 -13.54 13.13
N LYS A 108 25.84 -13.27 13.13
CA LYS A 108 25.13 -12.56 14.21
C LYS A 108 24.31 -13.49 15.10
N LEU A 109 24.26 -14.81 14.83
CA LEU A 109 23.40 -15.76 15.57
C LEU A 109 23.66 -15.76 17.08
N GLY A 110 24.91 -15.56 17.52
CA GLY A 110 25.26 -15.46 18.94
C GLY A 110 24.54 -14.32 19.67
N THR A 111 24.16 -13.25 18.95
CA THR A 111 23.38 -12.12 19.51
C THR A 111 21.88 -12.45 19.69
N LEU A 112 21.43 -13.58 19.13
CA LEU A 112 20.05 -14.05 19.13
C LEU A 112 19.87 -15.36 19.92
N GLU A 113 20.88 -15.81 20.67
CA GLU A 113 20.79 -16.99 21.54
C GLU A 113 19.97 -16.72 22.80
N LYS A 114 20.03 -15.48 23.30
CA LYS A 114 19.25 -15.02 24.45
C LYS A 114 18.44 -13.79 24.09
N LEU A 115 17.15 -13.83 24.38
CA LEU A 115 16.23 -12.75 24.04
C LEU A 115 15.81 -11.98 25.29
N PRO A 116 15.58 -10.66 25.21
CA PRO A 116 15.03 -9.88 26.30
C PRO A 116 13.57 -10.25 26.51
N VAL A 117 13.24 -10.69 27.72
CA VAL A 117 11.92 -11.16 28.13
C VAL A 117 11.52 -10.50 29.44
N ILE A 118 10.29 -10.00 29.47
CA ILE A 118 9.61 -9.59 30.69
C ILE A 118 8.80 -10.79 31.18
N VAL A 119 9.16 -11.33 32.34
CA VAL A 119 8.45 -12.47 32.93
C VAL A 119 7.32 -11.98 33.84
N ARG A 120 6.16 -12.62 33.75
CA ARG A 120 5.01 -12.42 34.65
C ARG A 120 4.63 -13.74 35.30
N ASP A 121 4.03 -13.65 36.48
CA ASP A 121 3.61 -14.83 37.23
C ASP A 121 2.39 -15.47 36.58
N THR A 122 1.48 -14.65 36.02
CA THR A 122 0.24 -15.13 35.41
C THR A 122 -0.07 -14.47 34.07
N ARG A 123 -0.79 -15.20 33.20
CA ARG A 123 -1.30 -14.64 31.93
C ARG A 123 -2.21 -13.43 32.17
N ALA A 124 -2.98 -13.45 33.26
CA ALA A 124 -3.93 -12.40 33.60
C ALA A 124 -3.26 -11.02 33.75
N GLU A 125 -2.01 -10.97 34.20
CA GLU A 125 -1.22 -9.73 34.27
C GLU A 125 -0.82 -9.18 32.89
N ILE A 126 -0.77 -10.03 31.86
CA ILE A 126 -0.36 -9.67 30.50
C ILE A 126 -1.56 -9.18 29.67
N LEU A 127 -2.77 -9.69 29.94
CA LEU A 127 -3.97 -9.39 29.14
C LEU A 127 -4.30 -7.88 29.01
N PRO A 128 -4.24 -7.05 30.08
CA PRO A 128 -4.48 -5.62 29.95
C PRO A 128 -3.49 -4.94 29.00
N TYR A 129 -2.21 -5.34 29.05
CA TYR A 129 -1.18 -4.84 28.15
C TYR A 129 -1.44 -5.23 26.70
N LEU A 130 -1.88 -6.47 26.43
CA LEU A 130 -2.28 -6.88 25.08
C LEU A 130 -3.45 -6.04 24.54
N GLY A 131 -4.43 -5.74 25.39
CA GLY A 131 -5.55 -4.86 25.04
C GLY A 131 -5.04 -3.48 24.61
N PHE A 132 -4.17 -2.86 25.41
CA PHE A 132 -3.56 -1.58 25.04
C PHE A 132 -2.73 -1.67 23.75
N ARG A 133 -1.89 -2.70 23.60
CA ARG A 133 -0.93 -2.81 22.51
C ARG A 133 -1.56 -3.14 21.15
N HIS A 134 -2.61 -3.97 21.14
CA HIS A 134 -3.19 -4.52 19.90
C HIS A 134 -4.61 -4.03 19.59
N ILE A 135 -5.34 -3.51 20.58
CA ILE A 135 -6.68 -2.96 20.35
C ILE A 135 -6.61 -1.45 20.22
N THR A 136 -6.05 -0.74 21.20
CA THR A 136 -5.87 0.72 21.09
C THR A 136 -4.67 1.08 20.23
N GLY A 137 -3.56 0.35 20.39
CA GLY A 137 -2.34 0.51 19.62
C GLY A 137 -1.63 1.85 19.82
N VAL A 138 -0.46 1.98 19.21
CA VAL A 138 0.22 3.27 19.08
C VAL A 138 -0.43 4.04 17.94
N LYS A 139 -0.75 5.32 18.18
CA LYS A 139 -1.25 6.19 17.11
C LYS A 139 -0.25 6.20 15.96
N GLN A 140 -0.71 5.73 14.81
CA GLN A 140 0.11 5.70 13.60
C GLN A 140 0.45 7.13 13.17
N TRP A 141 1.66 7.31 12.66
CA TRP A 141 2.02 8.57 12.03
C TRP A 141 1.20 8.82 10.77
N GLU A 142 0.80 10.07 10.60
CA GLU A 142 0.15 10.55 9.39
C GLU A 142 1.10 10.44 8.18
N PRO A 143 0.58 10.33 6.94
CA PRO A 143 1.40 10.12 5.74
C PRO A 143 2.54 11.14 5.56
N LEU A 144 2.31 12.44 5.78
CA LEU A 144 3.36 13.46 5.67
C LEU A 144 4.47 13.27 6.71
N SER A 145 4.10 12.91 7.95
CA SER A 145 5.07 12.61 9.02
C SER A 145 5.94 11.40 8.66
N LYS A 146 5.33 10.35 8.08
CA LYS A 146 6.07 9.19 7.58
C LYS A 146 7.05 9.58 6.46
N ALA A 147 6.63 10.40 5.50
CA ALA A 147 7.50 10.86 4.42
C ALA A 147 8.69 11.67 4.93
N ARG A 148 8.49 12.58 5.90
CA ARG A 148 9.57 13.34 6.56
C ARG A 148 10.54 12.45 7.32
N TYR A 149 10.05 11.41 8.00
CA TYR A 149 10.93 10.42 8.63
C TYR A 149 11.75 9.62 7.60
N ILE A 150 11.12 9.21 6.50
CA ILE A 150 11.82 8.54 5.39
C ILE A 150 12.92 9.47 4.83
N GLU A 151 12.65 10.77 4.70
CA GLU A 151 13.67 11.75 4.30
C GLU A 151 14.83 11.84 5.28
N GLN A 152 14.58 11.82 6.59
CA GLN A 152 15.66 11.80 7.60
C GLN A 152 16.56 10.59 7.41
N LEU A 153 15.99 9.39 7.24
CA LEU A 153 16.77 8.18 6.97
C LEU A 153 17.51 8.25 5.64
N PHE A 154 16.88 8.79 4.60
CA PHE A 154 17.51 8.99 3.30
C PHE A 154 18.69 9.96 3.38
N GLY A 155 18.60 10.99 4.23
CA GLY A 155 19.69 11.92 4.52
C GLY A 155 20.90 11.29 5.23
N LEU A 156 20.71 10.16 5.93
CA LEU A 156 21.80 9.42 6.57
C LEU A 156 22.54 8.48 5.61
N THR A 157 22.01 8.23 4.41
CA THR A 157 22.68 7.42 3.40
C THR A 157 23.81 8.19 2.72
N SER A 158 24.83 7.49 2.21
CA SER A 158 25.96 8.12 1.54
C SER A 158 25.51 8.89 0.28
N PRO A 159 25.76 10.21 0.18
CA PRO A 159 25.40 11.00 -1.01
C PRO A 159 26.09 10.54 -2.29
N ASN A 160 27.23 9.84 -2.19
CA ASN A 160 28.01 9.34 -3.33
C ASN A 160 27.51 7.98 -3.83
N SER A 161 26.62 7.30 -3.10
CA SER A 161 26.03 6.05 -3.56
C SER A 161 24.96 6.31 -4.62
N PRO A 162 24.80 5.40 -5.61
CA PRO A 162 23.69 5.50 -6.56
C PRO A 162 22.35 5.67 -5.84
N THR A 163 21.50 6.58 -6.32
CA THR A 163 20.23 6.92 -5.65
C THR A 163 19.35 5.70 -5.41
N ASN A 164 19.33 4.78 -6.39
CA ASN A 164 18.60 3.53 -6.27
C ASN A 164 19.05 2.67 -5.07
N ASP A 165 20.35 2.61 -4.80
CA ASP A 165 20.91 1.86 -3.66
C ASP A 165 20.56 2.53 -2.34
N ARG A 166 20.53 3.87 -2.31
CA ARG A 166 20.09 4.65 -1.15
C ARG A 166 18.63 4.36 -0.80
N TYR A 167 17.74 4.26 -1.81
CA TYR A 167 16.36 3.83 -1.58
C TYR A 167 16.28 2.41 -1.03
N HIS A 168 17.09 1.48 -1.54
CA HIS A 168 17.17 0.11 -1.02
C HIS A 168 17.63 0.07 0.44
N GLN A 169 18.63 0.87 0.80
CA GLN A 169 19.13 0.96 2.18
C GLN A 169 18.03 1.44 3.14
N VAL A 170 17.32 2.51 2.80
CA VAL A 170 16.20 3.03 3.61
C VAL A 170 15.07 2.00 3.69
N ALA A 171 14.74 1.34 2.58
CA ALA A 171 13.72 0.31 2.52
C ALA A 171 14.02 -0.87 3.46
N ARG A 172 15.28 -1.35 3.48
CA ARG A 172 15.73 -2.40 4.40
C ARG A 172 15.68 -1.97 5.85
N ALA A 173 16.12 -0.73 6.15
CA ALA A 173 16.17 -0.21 7.51
C ALA A 173 14.79 -0.17 8.20
N ILE A 174 13.71 0.04 7.45
CA ILE A 174 12.34 0.15 8.00
C ILE A 174 11.40 -0.99 7.60
N GLY A 175 11.90 -2.02 6.91
CA GLY A 175 11.09 -3.15 6.44
C GLY A 175 10.00 -2.73 5.44
N SER A 176 10.35 -1.93 4.43
CA SER A 176 9.44 -1.43 3.39
C SER A 176 9.92 -1.87 2.00
N ARG A 177 9.06 -1.72 0.99
CA ARG A 177 9.44 -1.85 -0.42
C ARG A 177 10.12 -0.58 -0.92
N LYS A 178 11.08 -0.71 -1.84
CA LYS A 178 11.83 0.42 -2.44
C LYS A 178 10.91 1.42 -3.15
N ASP A 179 9.97 0.92 -3.96
CA ASP A 179 9.02 1.76 -4.70
C ASP A 179 8.17 2.61 -3.74
N HIS A 180 7.82 2.06 -2.58
CA HIS A 180 7.13 2.82 -1.54
C HIS A 180 7.98 3.94 -0.93
N ILE A 181 9.28 3.69 -0.66
CA ILE A 181 10.22 4.73 -0.20
C ILE A 181 10.28 5.88 -1.20
N LYS A 182 10.54 5.54 -2.47
CA LYS A 182 10.65 6.51 -3.56
C LYS A 182 9.40 7.36 -3.69
N ARG A 183 8.21 6.74 -3.77
CA ARG A 183 6.93 7.46 -3.90
C ARG A 183 6.69 8.47 -2.77
N ASN A 184 7.03 8.11 -1.54
CA ASN A 184 6.89 9.03 -0.41
C ASN A 184 7.84 10.23 -0.53
N LEU A 185 9.08 10.00 -0.99
CA LEU A 185 10.07 11.05 -1.19
C LEU A 185 9.74 11.95 -2.39
N ASP A 186 9.26 11.40 -3.51
CA ASP A 186 8.78 12.18 -4.65
C ASP A 186 7.62 13.10 -4.23
N ALA A 187 6.64 12.55 -3.50
CA ALA A 187 5.51 13.32 -2.99
C ALA A 187 5.92 14.39 -1.98
N LEU A 188 6.93 14.11 -1.14
CA LEU A 188 7.48 15.09 -0.22
C LEU A 188 8.19 16.22 -0.96
N ALA A 189 8.95 15.92 -2.01
CA ALA A 189 9.61 16.92 -2.83
C ALA A 189 8.60 17.87 -3.49
N VAL A 190 7.52 17.32 -4.08
CA VAL A 190 6.42 18.12 -4.64
C VAL A 190 5.68 18.91 -3.56
N TYR A 191 5.42 18.31 -2.40
CA TYR A 191 4.83 19.00 -1.24
C TYR A 191 5.66 20.23 -0.83
N LYS A 192 7.00 20.11 -0.76
CA LYS A 192 7.89 21.23 -0.43
C LYS A 192 7.81 22.36 -1.48
N VAL A 193 7.60 22.02 -2.75
CA VAL A 193 7.33 23.02 -3.79
C VAL A 193 5.99 23.71 -3.53
N MET A 194 4.93 22.97 -3.18
CA MET A 194 3.63 23.57 -2.82
C MET A 194 3.75 24.49 -1.60
N GLU A 195 4.38 24.02 -0.53
CA GLU A 195 4.57 24.75 0.74
C GLU A 195 5.40 26.03 0.54
N SER A 196 6.51 25.96 -0.21
CA SER A 196 7.33 27.15 -0.53
C SER A 196 6.62 28.19 -1.40
N ASN A 197 5.50 27.82 -2.04
CA ASN A 197 4.63 28.72 -2.80
C ASN A 197 3.33 29.04 -2.03
N ASN A 198 3.34 28.89 -0.70
CA ASN A 198 2.17 29.12 0.17
C ASN A 198 0.92 28.37 -0.31
N PHE A 199 1.10 27.12 -0.76
CA PHE A 199 0.06 26.30 -1.37
C PHE A 199 -0.71 26.99 -2.50
N TYR A 200 -0.06 27.93 -3.18
CA TYR A 200 -0.62 28.79 -4.23
C TYR A 200 -1.85 29.59 -3.78
N ASP A 201 -1.87 30.00 -2.51
CA ASP A 201 -2.91 30.83 -1.87
C ASP A 201 -4.31 30.21 -1.96
N ILE A 202 -4.39 28.87 -1.91
CA ILE A 202 -5.67 28.16 -1.84
C ILE A 202 -6.24 28.34 -0.42
N ASP A 203 -7.43 28.91 -0.34
CA ASP A 203 -8.11 29.17 0.93
C ASP A 203 -8.33 27.88 1.75
N GLY A 204 -7.93 27.92 3.02
CA GLY A 204 -8.00 26.81 3.96
C GLY A 204 -7.08 25.61 3.65
N LEU A 205 -6.12 25.74 2.72
CA LEU A 205 -5.13 24.70 2.43
C LEU A 205 -3.80 25.01 3.11
N ASP A 206 -3.43 24.16 4.06
CA ASP A 206 -2.17 24.24 4.81
C ASP A 206 -1.67 22.84 5.16
N GLU A 207 -0.61 22.77 5.98
CA GLU A 207 -0.04 21.50 6.44
C GLU A 207 -1.04 20.63 7.23
N GLU A 208 -1.95 21.24 7.99
CA GLU A 208 -2.89 20.52 8.84
C GLU A 208 -4.09 20.00 8.03
N SER A 209 -4.50 20.73 7.00
CA SER A 209 -5.68 20.41 6.20
C SER A 209 -5.38 19.58 4.94
N ILE A 210 -4.13 19.58 4.47
CA ILE A 210 -3.74 18.85 3.26
C ILE A 210 -3.81 17.33 3.45
N LYS A 211 -4.53 16.67 2.54
CA LYS A 211 -4.56 15.21 2.46
C LYS A 211 -3.37 14.68 1.66
N PHE A 212 -2.19 14.63 2.27
CA PHE A 212 -0.94 14.20 1.62
C PHE A 212 -1.04 12.84 0.89
N SER A 213 -1.88 11.92 1.40
CA SER A 213 -2.12 10.62 0.73
C SER A 213 -2.67 10.77 -0.69
N ILE A 214 -3.48 11.80 -0.97
CA ILE A 214 -3.99 12.10 -2.32
C ILE A 214 -2.84 12.50 -3.24
N LEU A 215 -1.93 13.38 -2.79
CA LEU A 215 -0.74 13.76 -3.56
C LEU A 215 0.14 12.55 -3.86
N SER A 216 0.47 11.76 -2.84
CA SER A 216 1.32 10.57 -3.00
C SER A 216 0.71 9.53 -3.94
N THR A 217 -0.62 9.40 -3.94
CA THR A 217 -1.34 8.50 -4.84
C THR A 217 -1.37 9.04 -6.26
N ALA A 218 -1.58 10.34 -6.43
CA ALA A 218 -1.57 11.00 -7.73
C ALA A 218 -0.19 10.85 -8.41
N LEU A 219 0.90 11.11 -7.68
CA LEU A 219 2.25 11.03 -8.22
C LEU A 219 2.76 9.58 -8.43
N ALA A 220 2.07 8.59 -7.87
CA ALA A 220 2.35 7.18 -8.16
C ALA A 220 1.82 6.74 -9.54
N ASP A 221 0.92 7.52 -10.14
CA ASP A 221 0.48 7.33 -11.51
C ASP A 221 1.53 7.87 -12.48
N GLU A 222 1.94 7.06 -13.45
CA GLU A 222 3.03 7.38 -14.38
C GLU A 222 2.76 8.65 -15.20
N LYS A 223 1.54 8.84 -15.70
CA LYS A 223 1.18 9.97 -16.56
C LYS A 223 1.13 11.27 -15.76
N ILE A 224 0.61 11.21 -14.54
CA ILE A 224 0.64 12.35 -13.60
C ILE A 224 2.08 12.64 -13.16
N GLY A 225 2.89 11.60 -12.94
CA GLY A 225 4.28 11.73 -12.55
C GLY A 225 5.13 12.42 -13.62
N LEU A 226 4.96 12.02 -14.89
CA LEU A 226 5.54 12.69 -16.06
C LEU A 226 5.08 14.15 -16.16
N PHE A 227 3.79 14.41 -15.95
CA PHE A 227 3.22 15.75 -16.01
C PHE A 227 3.83 16.71 -14.99
N VAL A 228 4.06 16.26 -13.75
CA VAL A 228 4.67 17.06 -12.68
C VAL A 228 6.20 17.06 -12.75
N GLY A 229 6.82 16.12 -13.46
CA GLY A 229 8.27 16.02 -13.61
C GLY A 229 8.97 15.20 -12.52
N VAL A 230 8.25 14.31 -11.82
CA VAL A 230 8.89 13.31 -10.92
C VAL A 230 9.51 12.13 -11.68
N SER A 231 9.09 11.98 -12.94
CA SER A 231 9.59 11.00 -13.89
C SER A 231 9.76 11.66 -15.26
N GLU A 232 10.53 11.04 -16.14
CA GLU A 232 10.65 11.43 -17.56
C GLU A 232 10.64 10.21 -18.47
N LYS A 233 10.56 10.44 -19.79
CA LYS A 233 10.76 9.39 -20.80
C LYS A 233 12.18 9.53 -21.35
N ASP A 234 12.92 8.44 -21.37
CA ASP A 234 14.24 8.42 -21.98
C ASP A 234 14.17 8.36 -23.53
N GLU A 235 15.33 8.25 -24.17
CA GLU A 235 15.44 8.20 -25.64
C GLU A 235 14.76 6.97 -26.28
N TYR A 236 14.50 5.92 -25.50
CA TYR A 236 13.81 4.71 -25.92
C TYR A 236 12.30 4.75 -25.60
N GLY A 237 11.86 5.78 -24.87
CA GLY A 237 10.49 5.95 -24.42
C GLY A 237 10.16 5.26 -23.10
N ASP A 238 11.17 4.70 -22.42
CA ASP A 238 11.01 4.08 -21.10
C ASP A 238 10.89 5.15 -20.02
N ILE A 239 10.05 4.89 -19.03
CA ILE A 239 9.81 5.82 -17.92
C ILE A 239 10.89 5.66 -16.86
N THR A 240 11.63 6.73 -16.62
CA THR A 240 12.72 6.78 -15.64
C THR A 240 12.43 7.81 -14.54
N SER A 241 13.10 7.66 -13.40
CA SER A 241 12.96 8.57 -12.26
C SER A 241 13.82 9.80 -12.43
N ASN A 242 13.28 10.97 -12.07
CA ASN A 242 14.08 12.20 -11.94
C ASN A 242 14.70 12.38 -10.54
N ASP A 243 14.39 11.47 -9.60
CA ASP A 243 14.88 11.50 -8.21
C ASP A 243 14.74 12.90 -7.58
N VAL A 244 13.54 13.48 -7.69
CA VAL A 244 13.28 14.90 -7.39
C VAL A 244 13.58 15.31 -5.95
N ILE A 245 13.72 14.36 -5.03
CA ILE A 245 14.17 14.61 -3.66
C ILE A 245 15.62 15.12 -3.61
N ILE A 246 16.48 14.69 -4.54
CA ILE A 246 17.85 15.20 -4.72
C ILE A 246 17.95 16.19 -5.88
N HIS A 247 17.06 16.11 -6.86
CA HIS A 247 17.05 16.98 -8.04
C HIS A 247 15.73 17.74 -8.18
N PRO A 248 15.38 18.63 -7.24
CA PRO A 248 14.08 19.31 -7.21
C PRO A 248 13.83 20.24 -8.42
N HIS A 249 14.86 20.53 -9.22
CA HIS A 249 14.75 21.35 -10.42
C HIS A 249 14.03 20.66 -11.59
N HIS A 250 13.91 19.32 -11.58
CA HIS A 250 13.10 18.59 -12.56
C HIS A 250 11.59 18.77 -12.33
N ILE A 251 11.17 19.21 -11.14
CA ILE A 251 9.76 19.44 -10.84
C ILE A 251 9.25 20.61 -11.70
N ASN A 252 8.27 20.33 -12.56
CA ASN A 252 7.57 21.34 -13.33
C ASN A 252 6.62 22.12 -12.41
N ARG A 253 7.00 23.35 -12.07
CA ARG A 253 6.26 24.21 -11.13
C ARG A 253 4.87 24.61 -11.63
N GLU A 254 4.72 24.86 -12.94
CA GLU A 254 3.44 25.24 -13.53
C GLU A 254 2.45 24.07 -13.45
N ASN A 255 2.86 22.89 -13.89
CA ASN A 255 2.04 21.68 -13.82
C ASN A 255 1.78 21.25 -12.36
N THR A 256 2.75 21.46 -11.46
CA THR A 256 2.55 21.25 -10.01
C THR A 256 1.45 22.16 -9.47
N ARG A 257 1.44 23.44 -9.86
CA ARG A 257 0.38 24.38 -9.49
C ARG A 257 -0.98 23.93 -10.02
N GLU A 258 -1.05 23.52 -11.29
CA GLU A 258 -2.29 22.99 -11.89
C GLU A 258 -2.80 21.78 -11.12
N LEU A 259 -1.96 20.78 -10.88
CA LEU A 259 -2.33 19.59 -10.12
C LEU A 259 -2.81 19.96 -8.71
N THR A 260 -2.11 20.88 -8.03
CA THR A 260 -2.48 21.34 -6.69
C THR A 260 -3.88 21.96 -6.68
N LEU A 261 -4.17 22.84 -7.64
CA LEU A 261 -5.50 23.44 -7.79
C LEU A 261 -6.56 22.38 -8.08
N TRP A 262 -6.28 21.40 -8.95
CA TRP A 262 -7.26 20.37 -9.30
C TRP A 262 -7.58 19.41 -8.15
N LEU A 263 -6.58 19.10 -7.31
CA LEU A 263 -6.73 18.18 -6.19
C LEU A 263 -7.34 18.83 -4.95
N TYR A 264 -7.04 20.10 -4.68
CA TYR A 264 -7.32 20.70 -3.37
C TYR A 264 -8.16 21.97 -3.39
N LYS A 265 -8.15 22.76 -4.48
CA LYS A 265 -8.97 23.97 -4.54
C LYS A 265 -10.44 23.58 -4.69
N LYS A 266 -11.24 23.99 -3.70
CA LYS A 266 -12.70 23.79 -3.71
C LYS A 266 -13.38 24.93 -4.45
N ASP A 267 -14.45 24.60 -5.17
CA ASP A 267 -15.41 25.55 -5.72
C ASP A 267 -16.44 25.99 -4.65
N ASP A 268 -17.40 26.82 -5.05
CA ASP A 268 -18.49 27.31 -4.19
C ASP A 268 -19.38 26.18 -3.64
N SER A 269 -19.35 24.99 -4.26
CA SER A 269 -20.05 23.78 -3.79
C SER A 269 -19.21 22.92 -2.84
N GLY A 270 -17.99 23.34 -2.52
CA GLY A 270 -17.05 22.62 -1.67
C GLY A 270 -16.34 21.45 -2.36
N LYS A 271 -16.43 21.34 -3.70
CA LYS A 271 -15.86 20.24 -4.48
C LYS A 271 -14.59 20.67 -5.19
N THR A 272 -13.62 19.77 -5.28
CA THR A 272 -12.41 19.98 -6.08
C THR A 272 -12.64 19.52 -7.51
N LYS A 273 -11.79 19.98 -8.44
CA LYS A 273 -11.95 19.66 -9.87
C LYS A 273 -11.83 18.15 -10.17
N VAL A 274 -11.04 17.43 -9.36
CA VAL A 274 -10.91 15.97 -9.42
C VAL A 274 -11.99 15.27 -8.58
N GLY A 275 -12.44 15.92 -7.50
CA GLY A 275 -13.36 15.36 -6.53
C GLY A 275 -12.68 14.30 -5.67
N GLU A 276 -13.05 13.04 -5.86
CA GLU A 276 -12.56 11.93 -5.05
C GLU A 276 -11.28 11.30 -5.63
N SER A 277 -10.44 10.71 -4.77
CA SER A 277 -9.16 10.09 -5.17
C SER A 277 -9.32 8.95 -6.19
N ARG A 278 -10.47 8.27 -6.23
CA ARG A 278 -10.76 7.24 -7.25
C ARG A 278 -10.77 7.80 -8.68
N ASN A 279 -10.95 9.10 -8.85
CA ASN A 279 -10.97 9.77 -10.14
C ASN A 279 -9.56 10.12 -10.66
N LEU A 280 -8.49 9.85 -9.90
CA LEU A 280 -7.12 10.08 -10.35
C LEU A 280 -6.80 9.33 -11.65
N ARG A 281 -7.39 8.14 -11.85
CA ARG A 281 -7.28 7.42 -13.14
C ARG A 281 -7.86 8.22 -14.31
N LEU A 282 -9.00 8.89 -14.12
CA LEU A 282 -9.60 9.72 -15.17
C LEU A 282 -8.72 10.94 -15.44
N LEU A 283 -8.19 11.56 -14.39
CA LEU A 283 -7.27 12.69 -14.53
C LEU A 283 -6.01 12.29 -15.31
N SER A 284 -5.44 11.13 -15.00
CA SER A 284 -4.29 10.55 -15.69
C SER A 284 -4.55 10.41 -17.19
N SER A 285 -5.68 9.81 -17.58
CA SER A 285 -6.11 9.73 -18.99
C SER A 285 -6.33 11.09 -19.65
N VAL A 286 -6.87 12.06 -18.91
CA VAL A 286 -7.09 13.42 -19.41
C VAL A 286 -5.77 14.14 -19.65
N ILE A 287 -4.80 14.00 -18.75
CA ILE A 287 -3.46 14.59 -18.87
C ILE A 287 -2.71 14.05 -20.09
N ASP A 288 -2.84 12.75 -20.35
CA ASP A 288 -2.15 12.06 -21.44
C ASP A 288 -2.76 12.36 -22.83
N ASN A 289 -3.94 12.97 -22.89
CA ASN A 289 -4.60 13.35 -24.13
C ASN A 289 -4.63 14.88 -24.32
N PRO A 290 -3.92 15.45 -25.32
CA PRO A 290 -3.82 16.90 -25.49
C PRO A 290 -5.16 17.65 -25.64
N LYS A 291 -6.14 17.04 -26.33
CA LYS A 291 -7.47 17.64 -26.51
C LYS A 291 -8.26 17.62 -25.20
N ALA A 292 -8.23 16.50 -24.48
CA ALA A 292 -8.86 16.37 -23.17
C ALA A 292 -8.25 17.33 -22.15
N LEU A 293 -6.91 17.40 -22.06
CA LEU A 293 -6.20 18.29 -21.16
C LEU A 293 -6.52 19.76 -21.44
N THR A 294 -6.55 20.16 -22.73
CA THR A 294 -6.92 21.53 -23.12
C THR A 294 -8.35 21.85 -22.69
N SER A 295 -9.30 20.95 -22.95
CA SER A 295 -10.69 21.10 -22.51
C SER A 295 -10.80 21.23 -20.99
N PHE A 296 -10.07 20.38 -20.25
CA PHE A 296 -10.01 20.42 -18.80
C PHE A 296 -9.43 21.74 -18.29
N ARG A 297 -8.31 22.21 -18.83
CA ARG A 297 -7.70 23.52 -18.50
C ARG A 297 -8.67 24.68 -18.75
N ASN A 298 -9.46 24.62 -19.82
CA ASN A 298 -10.48 25.62 -20.17
C ASN A 298 -11.73 25.58 -19.28
N GLY A 299 -11.79 24.70 -18.29
CA GLY A 299 -12.86 24.69 -17.27
C GLY A 299 -13.86 23.55 -17.40
N ALA A 300 -13.69 22.63 -18.36
CA ALA A 300 -14.55 21.45 -18.44
C ALA A 300 -14.44 20.58 -17.17
N ASP A 301 -15.56 19.98 -16.77
CA ASP A 301 -15.57 18.96 -15.72
C ASP A 301 -14.70 17.76 -16.10
N LEU A 302 -14.10 17.10 -15.11
CA LEU A 302 -13.21 15.97 -15.33
C LEU A 302 -13.86 14.86 -16.16
N LYS A 303 -15.14 14.55 -15.91
CA LYS A 303 -15.88 13.53 -16.68
C LYS A 303 -16.13 13.94 -18.13
N VAL A 304 -16.33 15.24 -18.39
CA VAL A 304 -16.52 15.75 -19.74
C VAL A 304 -15.19 15.73 -20.50
N ALA A 305 -14.10 16.17 -19.87
CA ALA A 305 -12.77 16.06 -20.46
C ALA A 305 -12.38 14.59 -20.73
N TYR A 306 -12.70 13.68 -19.81
CA TYR A 306 -12.46 12.25 -19.97
C TYR A 306 -13.18 11.64 -21.18
N GLN A 307 -14.32 12.19 -21.60
CA GLN A 307 -15.02 11.67 -22.79
C GLN A 307 -14.21 11.86 -24.09
N LEU A 308 -13.21 12.73 -24.08
CA LEU A 308 -12.33 13.01 -25.22
C LEU A 308 -11.14 12.04 -25.30
N THR A 309 -10.99 11.11 -24.35
CA THR A 309 -9.90 10.14 -24.31
C THR A 309 -10.27 8.83 -25.03
N GLU A 310 -9.26 8.06 -25.43
CA GLU A 310 -9.49 6.72 -26.00
C GLU A 310 -9.92 5.70 -24.93
N ASP A 311 -9.52 5.92 -23.68
CA ASP A 311 -9.82 5.05 -22.53
C ASP A 311 -11.33 4.92 -22.29
N LEU A 312 -12.15 5.92 -22.65
CA LEU A 312 -13.61 5.80 -22.58
C LEU A 312 -14.13 4.65 -23.46
N LYS A 313 -13.57 4.47 -24.65
CA LYS A 313 -13.96 3.39 -25.57
C LYS A 313 -13.62 2.03 -24.95
N GLN A 314 -12.44 1.92 -24.34
CA GLN A 314 -12.00 0.70 -23.67
C GLN A 314 -12.84 0.39 -22.43
N ASP A 315 -13.14 1.40 -21.61
CA ASP A 315 -14.04 1.27 -20.45
C ASP A 315 -15.45 0.81 -20.91
N PHE A 316 -15.97 1.39 -21.99
CA PHE A 316 -17.25 1.00 -22.57
C PHE A 316 -17.25 -0.46 -23.02
N MET A 317 -16.22 -0.91 -23.75
CA MET A 317 -16.09 -2.30 -24.16
C MET A 317 -15.96 -3.26 -22.97
N THR A 318 -15.21 -2.86 -21.94
CA THR A 318 -15.06 -3.65 -20.70
C THR A 318 -16.41 -3.85 -20.00
N LEU A 319 -17.27 -2.82 -19.98
CA LEU A 319 -18.62 -2.93 -19.43
C LEU A 319 -19.49 -3.89 -20.25
N LEU A 320 -19.38 -3.87 -21.58
CA LEU A 320 -20.10 -4.81 -22.44
C LEU A 320 -19.67 -6.26 -22.20
N TYR A 321 -18.37 -6.53 -22.12
CA TYR A 321 -17.86 -7.88 -21.85
C TYR A 321 -18.27 -8.40 -20.46
N LYS A 322 -18.25 -7.53 -19.44
CA LYS A 322 -18.75 -7.90 -18.09
C LYS A 322 -20.23 -8.24 -18.11
N ALA A 323 -21.04 -7.44 -18.82
CA ALA A 323 -22.47 -7.70 -18.97
C ALA A 323 -22.72 -9.01 -19.72
N GLU A 324 -21.99 -9.27 -20.81
CA GLU A 324 -22.06 -10.52 -21.57
C GLU A 324 -21.71 -11.73 -20.71
N SER A 325 -20.59 -11.68 -19.98
CA SER A 325 -20.17 -12.77 -19.08
C SER A 325 -21.22 -13.08 -18.01
N ALA A 326 -21.79 -12.05 -17.37
CA ALA A 326 -22.83 -12.22 -16.35
C ALA A 326 -24.12 -12.82 -16.94
N LEU A 327 -24.49 -12.43 -18.17
CA LEU A 327 -25.64 -13.00 -18.87
C LEU A 327 -25.41 -14.47 -19.25
N ILE A 328 -24.19 -14.84 -19.68
CA ILE A 328 -23.83 -16.23 -19.97
C ILE A 328 -23.93 -17.09 -18.70
N GLU A 329 -23.40 -16.61 -17.58
CA GLU A 329 -23.46 -17.32 -16.29
C GLU A 329 -24.90 -17.51 -15.81
N ALA A 330 -25.72 -16.46 -15.88
CA ALA A 330 -27.15 -16.52 -15.56
C ALA A 330 -27.92 -17.49 -16.47
N ALA A 331 -27.61 -17.50 -17.78
CA ALA A 331 -28.21 -18.42 -18.73
C ALA A 331 -27.84 -19.89 -18.44
N GLY A 332 -26.64 -20.16 -17.92
CA GLY A 332 -26.17 -21.51 -17.59
C GLY A 332 -26.93 -22.17 -16.43
N ILE A 333 -27.46 -21.37 -15.50
CA ILE A 333 -28.22 -21.87 -14.33
C ILE A 333 -29.74 -21.72 -14.47
N VAL A 334 -30.24 -21.08 -15.54
CA VAL A 334 -31.67 -20.76 -15.66
C VAL A 334 -32.58 -21.99 -15.66
N ALA A 335 -32.05 -23.14 -16.12
CA ALA A 335 -32.80 -24.40 -16.16
C ALA A 335 -32.95 -25.06 -14.77
N THR A 336 -32.18 -24.63 -13.77
CA THR A 336 -32.17 -25.21 -12.42
C THR A 336 -32.97 -24.40 -11.41
N ILE A 337 -33.54 -23.26 -11.81
CA ILE A 337 -34.31 -22.36 -10.95
C ILE A 337 -35.81 -22.43 -11.27
N ASP A 338 -36.64 -22.30 -10.24
CA ASP A 338 -38.08 -22.16 -10.41
C ASP A 338 -38.45 -20.78 -10.98
N TYR A 339 -39.66 -20.70 -11.55
CA TYR A 339 -40.19 -19.44 -12.05
C TYR A 339 -40.24 -18.37 -10.95
N ASN A 340 -39.64 -17.21 -11.23
CA ASN A 340 -39.71 -16.03 -10.39
C ASN A 340 -40.13 -14.81 -11.24
N PRO A 341 -41.25 -14.12 -10.92
CA PRO A 341 -41.74 -12.99 -11.70
C PRO A 341 -40.80 -11.76 -11.65
N GLU A 342 -40.09 -11.54 -10.54
CA GLU A 342 -39.10 -10.46 -10.41
C GLU A 342 -37.90 -10.72 -11.33
N ALA A 343 -37.44 -11.96 -11.41
CA ALA A 343 -36.35 -12.36 -12.30
C ALA A 343 -36.72 -12.13 -13.78
N LEU A 344 -37.97 -12.44 -14.16
CA LEU A 344 -38.49 -12.16 -15.50
C LEU A 344 -38.51 -10.66 -15.82
N GLU A 345 -38.85 -9.81 -14.84
CA GLU A 345 -38.85 -8.36 -15.02
C GLU A 345 -37.42 -7.81 -15.18
N VAL A 346 -36.47 -8.29 -14.37
CA VAL A 346 -35.04 -7.95 -14.49
C VAL A 346 -34.53 -8.32 -15.90
N ALA A 347 -34.84 -9.53 -16.38
CA ALA A 347 -34.45 -9.97 -17.72
C ALA A 347 -35.02 -9.08 -18.83
N ARG A 348 -36.28 -8.63 -18.70
CA ARG A 348 -36.90 -7.68 -19.64
C ARG A 348 -36.18 -6.34 -19.67
N ARG A 349 -35.86 -5.76 -18.51
CA ARG A 349 -35.11 -4.50 -18.41
C ARG A 349 -33.71 -4.61 -19.02
N LEU A 350 -33.01 -5.73 -18.75
CA LEU A 350 -31.71 -6.01 -19.38
C LEU A 350 -31.82 -6.06 -20.91
N SER A 351 -32.82 -6.77 -21.45
CA SER A 351 -33.06 -6.82 -22.90
C SER A 351 -33.32 -5.44 -23.51
N GLN A 352 -34.09 -4.59 -22.83
CA GLN A 352 -34.34 -3.22 -23.27
C GLN A 352 -33.06 -2.38 -23.30
N ASN A 353 -32.23 -2.47 -22.27
CA ASN A 353 -30.95 -1.76 -22.21
C ASN A 353 -29.97 -2.22 -23.31
N VAL A 354 -29.86 -3.53 -23.54
CA VAL A 354 -29.01 -4.08 -24.62
C VAL A 354 -29.50 -3.58 -25.98
N LYS A 355 -30.81 -3.57 -26.23
CA LYS A 355 -31.39 -3.02 -27.48
C LYS A 355 -31.10 -1.53 -27.63
N LEU A 356 -31.25 -0.74 -26.56
CA LEU A 356 -30.94 0.69 -26.57
C LEU A 356 -29.47 0.94 -26.93
N ILE A 357 -28.54 0.23 -26.27
CA ILE A 357 -27.11 0.33 -26.53
C ILE A 357 -26.81 -0.03 -27.99
N GLY A 358 -27.31 -1.17 -28.47
CA GLY A 358 -27.09 -1.63 -29.85
C GLY A 358 -27.64 -0.67 -30.91
N ASN A 359 -28.85 -0.13 -30.71
CA ASN A 359 -29.44 0.87 -31.61
C ASN A 359 -28.62 2.16 -31.63
N THR A 360 -28.13 2.61 -30.46
CA THR A 360 -27.29 3.81 -30.35
C THR A 360 -25.95 3.63 -31.07
N ILE A 361 -25.31 2.47 -30.93
CA ILE A 361 -24.06 2.15 -31.65
C ILE A 361 -24.33 2.11 -33.16
N LYS A 362 -25.42 1.45 -33.59
CA LYS A 362 -25.78 1.34 -35.01
C LYS A 362 -26.04 2.72 -35.64
N ALA A 363 -26.70 3.62 -34.91
CA ALA A 363 -26.96 4.98 -35.39
C ALA A 363 -25.67 5.77 -35.64
N LYS A 364 -24.62 5.57 -34.83
CA LYS A 364 -23.30 6.20 -35.05
C LYS A 364 -22.61 5.74 -36.33
N LYS A 365 -22.87 4.52 -36.79
CA LYS A 365 -22.34 4.03 -38.08
C LYS A 365 -22.95 4.77 -39.27
N VAL A 366 -24.21 5.18 -39.18
CA VAL A 366 -24.93 5.83 -40.28
C VAL A 366 -24.52 7.30 -40.44
N SER A 367 -24.13 7.99 -39.37
CA SER A 367 -23.66 9.39 -39.47
C SER A 367 -22.24 9.51 -40.06
N ASP A 368 -21.37 8.53 -39.83
CA ASP A 368 -20.00 8.55 -40.38
C ASP A 368 -19.98 8.28 -41.92
N ASP A 369 -21.06 7.72 -42.48
CA ASP A 369 -21.20 7.46 -43.93
C ASP A 369 -21.82 8.66 -44.71
N GLU A 370 -22.35 9.69 -44.02
CA GLU A 370 -22.96 10.89 -44.65
C GLU A 370 -22.04 12.14 -44.68
N ASP A 371 -20.89 12.12 -43.99
CA ASP A 371 -19.91 13.22 -43.95
C ASP A 371 -18.65 12.96 -44.84
N PHE A 372 -18.86 12.45 -46.06
CA PHE A 372 -17.84 12.40 -47.12
C PHE A 372 -18.35 12.88 -48.49
#